data_AF-A0A6P4F163-F1
#
_entry.id   AF-A0A6P4F163-F1
#
_cell.length_a   1.000
_cell.length_b   1.000
_cell.length_c   1.000
_cell.angle_alpha   90.00
_cell.angle_beta   90.00
_cell.angle_gamma   90.00
#
_symmetry.space_group_name_H-M   'P 1'
#
loop_
_entity.id
_entity.type
_entity.pdbx_description
1 polymer ?
#
loop_
_entity_poly.entity_id
_entity_poly.type
_entity_poly.pdbx_seq_one_letter_code
_entity_poly.pdbx_strand_id
1 'polypeptide(L)'
;MTGSFKVQLINMGTRAAAFQAKLRALHEYHVRLLHNVLPAPSGVDIANNIKYFSQTLLTVLKDVRTSPHELIRDPLEDPTRMSAYPNLEYGNLYNALTMLIDVAPCIQYGQIVFGKALLQCLSCILPFLDKDLIDNLPYLVSSTISVLPPALHQDIVNALCYYILPFTITRRSSDEQECQACQSVSSVIMMVLQYSNNPAHHCQLLECLMTLKHNVVKDILCVVAYGTAVSRTSAAKLLFYYWPAFNANLFDRKVLLSKLTNDLVPFTCQREHCPNSGNAEAAKVCYDHSISIAYAPDCPPPLYLCIECANEIHREHGSLEFGDILHPMQQVSMVCENKNCRSNEKAAFSI
;
A
#
# COMPACT_ATOMS: atom_id res chain seq x y z
N MET A 1 33.08 23.14 -18.06
CA MET A 1 32.01 22.11 -17.94
C MET A 1 32.51 20.73 -17.47
N THR A 2 33.77 20.55 -17.05
CA THR A 2 34.36 19.23 -16.76
C THR A 2 34.36 18.83 -15.26
N GLY A 3 34.21 19.77 -14.33
CA GLY A 3 34.22 19.49 -12.89
C GLY A 3 32.93 18.89 -12.34
N SER A 4 31.77 19.37 -12.79
CA SER A 4 30.46 18.93 -12.29
C SER A 4 30.13 17.48 -12.70
N PHE A 5 30.43 17.10 -13.94
CA PHE A 5 30.24 15.72 -14.44
C PHE A 5 31.12 14.70 -13.70
N LYS A 6 32.37 15.06 -13.37
CA LYS A 6 33.30 14.18 -12.64
C LYS A 6 32.84 13.95 -11.21
N VAL A 7 32.32 14.99 -10.55
CA VAL A 7 31.75 14.89 -9.19
C VAL A 7 30.47 14.05 -9.18
N GLN A 8 29.60 14.20 -10.18
CA GLN A 8 28.39 13.36 -10.31
C GLN A 8 28.75 11.88 -10.51
N LEU A 9 29.71 11.55 -11.39
CA LEU A 9 30.18 10.18 -11.59
C LEU A 9 30.81 9.57 -10.33
N ILE A 10 31.60 10.33 -9.57
CA ILE A 10 32.20 9.89 -8.30
C ILE A 10 31.11 9.67 -7.24
N ASN A 11 30.13 10.58 -7.13
CA ASN A 11 28.99 10.45 -6.21
C ASN A 11 28.08 9.26 -6.55
N MET A 12 27.93 8.92 -7.84
CA MET A 12 27.22 7.72 -8.27
C MET A 12 27.99 6.44 -7.89
N GLY A 13 29.31 6.41 -8.07
CA GLY A 13 30.16 5.29 -7.68
C GLY A 13 30.18 5.04 -6.17
N THR A 14 30.23 6.09 -5.35
CA THR A 14 30.18 5.96 -3.88
C THR A 14 28.79 5.54 -3.40
N ARG A 15 27.71 6.04 -4.01
CA ARG A 15 26.34 5.64 -3.70
C ARG A 15 26.10 4.16 -4.02
N ALA A 16 26.54 3.69 -5.19
CA ALA A 16 26.41 2.27 -5.57
C ALA A 16 27.18 1.34 -4.62
N ALA A 17 28.41 1.70 -4.25
CA ALA A 17 29.20 0.93 -3.28
C ALA A 17 28.56 0.89 -1.89
N ALA A 18 28.00 2.01 -1.42
CA ALA A 18 27.29 2.08 -0.15
C ALA A 18 25.99 1.26 -0.17
N PHE A 19 25.23 1.34 -1.27
CA PHE A 19 24.02 0.53 -1.49
C PHE A 19 24.33 -0.96 -1.39
N GLN A 20 25.38 -1.42 -2.09
CA GLN A 20 25.80 -2.81 -2.05
C GLN A 20 26.32 -3.24 -0.68
N ALA A 21 27.04 -2.37 0.04
CA ALA A 21 27.50 -2.66 1.40
C ALA A 21 26.32 -2.84 2.37
N LYS A 22 25.31 -1.98 2.26
CA LYS A 22 24.08 -2.07 3.06
C LYS A 22 23.27 -3.32 2.71
N LEU A 23 23.25 -3.73 1.43
CA LEU A 23 22.61 -4.97 0.99
C LEU A 23 23.29 -6.19 1.61
N ARG A 24 24.63 -6.26 1.58
CA ARG A 24 25.39 -7.33 2.23
C ARG A 24 25.05 -7.44 3.73
N ALA A 25 24.91 -6.30 4.41
CA ALA A 25 24.52 -6.29 5.81
C ALA A 25 23.09 -6.81 6.06
N LEU A 26 22.11 -6.55 5.17
CA LEU A 26 20.78 -7.18 5.28
C LEU A 26 20.86 -8.71 5.14
N HIS A 27 21.67 -9.21 4.20
CA HIS A 27 21.88 -10.65 4.03
C HIS A 27 22.57 -11.27 5.25
N GLU A 28 23.56 -10.59 5.85
CA GLU A 28 24.20 -11.04 7.08
C GLU A 28 23.19 -11.13 8.23
N TYR A 29 22.32 -10.14 8.39
CA TYR A 29 21.25 -10.17 9.40
C TYR A 29 20.31 -11.35 9.18
N HIS A 30 19.88 -11.59 7.94
CA HIS A 30 19.06 -12.74 7.60
C HIS A 30 19.73 -14.06 7.98
N VAL A 31 20.99 -14.28 7.57
CA VAL A 31 21.73 -15.52 7.87
C VAL A 31 21.89 -15.71 9.38
N ARG A 32 22.18 -14.64 10.13
CA ARG A 32 22.32 -14.71 11.59
C ARG A 32 21.00 -15.05 12.29
N LEU A 33 19.88 -14.51 11.83
CA LEU A 33 18.55 -14.87 12.34
C LEU A 33 18.19 -16.31 12.00
N LEU A 34 18.39 -16.72 10.73
CA LEU A 34 18.06 -18.05 10.24
C LEU A 34 18.80 -19.16 11.00
N HIS A 35 20.07 -18.93 11.33
CA HIS A 35 20.92 -19.90 12.02
C HIS A 35 21.08 -19.62 13.53
N ASN A 36 20.33 -18.67 14.10
CA ASN A 36 20.41 -18.27 15.51
C ASN A 36 21.84 -17.94 15.97
N VAL A 37 22.63 -17.26 15.14
CA VAL A 37 24.02 -16.89 15.42
C VAL A 37 24.05 -15.68 16.37
N LEU A 38 24.77 -15.83 17.49
CA LEU A 38 24.93 -14.77 18.49
C LEU A 38 26.09 -13.80 18.18
N PRO A 39 25.96 -12.49 18.49
CA PRO A 39 24.74 -11.86 19.00
C PRO A 39 23.64 -11.80 17.92
N ALA A 40 22.37 -12.00 18.27
CA ALA A 40 21.30 -11.90 17.29
C ALA A 40 21.07 -10.43 16.89
N PRO A 41 20.87 -10.10 15.61
CA PRO A 41 20.59 -8.73 15.18
C PRO A 41 19.23 -8.28 15.75
N SER A 42 19.17 -7.05 16.27
CA SER A 42 17.90 -6.49 16.74
C SER A 42 17.09 -5.93 15.57
N GLY A 43 15.77 -5.87 15.74
CA GLY A 43 14.87 -5.21 14.79
C GLY A 43 15.20 -3.72 14.60
N VAL A 44 15.83 -3.06 15.58
CA VAL A 44 16.28 -1.68 15.46
C VAL A 44 17.49 -1.57 14.52
N ASP A 45 18.46 -2.49 14.62
CA ASP A 45 19.65 -2.52 13.74
C ASP A 45 19.25 -2.78 12.29
N ILE A 46 18.32 -3.72 12.09
CA ILE A 46 17.78 -4.06 10.78
C ILE A 46 16.99 -2.86 10.24
N ALA A 47 16.11 -2.25 11.04
CA ALA A 47 15.32 -1.09 10.65
C ALA A 47 16.19 0.09 10.21
N ASN A 48 17.26 0.41 10.95
CA ASN A 48 18.18 1.49 10.59
C ASN A 48 18.88 1.24 9.25
N ASN A 49 19.19 -0.02 8.95
CA ASN A 49 19.74 -0.40 7.65
C ASN A 49 18.68 -0.28 6.54
N ILE A 50 17.45 -0.75 6.78
CA ILE A 50 16.34 -0.61 5.82
C ILE A 50 16.04 0.87 5.51
N LYS A 51 15.99 1.73 6.53
CA LYS A 51 15.72 3.17 6.39
C LYS A 51 16.71 3.89 5.46
N TYR A 52 17.97 3.45 5.43
CA TYR A 52 18.95 3.97 4.48
C TYR A 52 18.50 3.78 3.03
N PHE A 53 17.90 2.64 2.71
CA PHE A 53 17.38 2.39 1.36
C PHE A 53 16.21 3.30 1.05
N SER A 54 15.22 3.42 1.94
CA SER A 54 14.09 4.33 1.75
C SER A 54 14.56 5.76 1.49
N GLN A 55 15.50 6.27 2.29
CA GLN A 55 16.10 7.60 2.10
C GLN A 55 16.85 7.73 0.76
N THR A 56 17.58 6.69 0.36
CA THR A 56 18.30 6.67 -0.92
C THR A 56 17.34 6.69 -2.10
N LEU A 57 16.27 5.89 -2.04
CA LEU A 57 15.22 5.83 -3.08
C LEU A 57 14.49 7.17 -3.20
N LEU A 58 14.09 7.78 -2.09
CA LEU A 58 13.47 9.11 -2.08
C LEU A 58 14.42 10.19 -2.63
N THR A 59 15.72 10.09 -2.31
CA THR A 59 16.73 11.01 -2.86
C THR A 59 16.87 10.84 -4.38
N VAL A 60 16.82 9.61 -4.89
CA VAL A 60 16.83 9.36 -6.33
C VAL A 60 15.58 9.95 -6.99
N LEU A 61 14.40 9.81 -6.38
CA LEU A 61 13.16 10.39 -6.89
C LEU A 61 13.20 11.92 -7.01
N LYS A 62 13.93 12.63 -6.13
CA LYS A 62 14.11 14.10 -6.22
C LYS A 62 14.65 14.56 -7.57
N ASP A 63 15.50 13.75 -8.19
CA ASP A 63 16.19 14.10 -9.43
C ASP A 63 15.36 13.75 -10.69
N VAL A 64 14.18 13.13 -10.52
CA VAL A 64 13.33 12.60 -11.60
C VAL A 64 12.30 13.65 -12.00
N ARG A 65 12.19 13.93 -13.30
CA ARG A 65 11.29 14.97 -13.83
C ARG A 65 9.86 14.50 -14.08
N THR A 66 9.68 13.26 -14.52
CA THR A 66 8.38 12.66 -14.84
C THR A 66 7.88 11.85 -13.65
N SER A 67 6.58 11.92 -13.36
CA SER A 67 6.01 11.17 -12.23
C SER A 67 6.08 9.66 -12.50
N PRO A 68 6.86 8.89 -11.72
CA PRO A 68 6.95 7.44 -11.91
C PRO A 68 5.62 6.73 -11.73
N HIS A 69 4.76 7.26 -10.87
CA HIS A 69 3.44 6.72 -10.56
C HIS A 69 2.42 6.90 -11.69
N GLU A 70 2.69 7.82 -12.63
CA GLU A 70 1.93 7.92 -13.87
C GLU A 70 2.39 6.85 -14.86
N LEU A 71 3.71 6.74 -15.06
CA LEU A 71 4.31 5.77 -15.98
C LEU A 71 4.05 4.32 -15.56
N ILE A 72 4.01 4.04 -14.25
CA ILE A 72 3.81 2.67 -13.74
C ILE A 72 2.46 2.08 -14.15
N ARG A 73 1.47 2.89 -14.55
CA ARG A 73 0.14 2.40 -14.95
C ARG A 73 0.15 1.68 -16.29
N ASP A 74 1.12 1.98 -17.15
CA ASP A 74 1.29 1.34 -18.45
C ASP A 74 2.61 0.54 -18.46
N PRO A 75 2.57 -0.80 -18.50
CA PRO A 75 3.75 -1.63 -18.62
C PRO A 75 4.64 -1.32 -19.84
N LEU A 76 4.09 -0.74 -20.91
CA LEU A 76 4.88 -0.31 -22.08
C LEU A 76 5.81 0.86 -21.76
N GLU A 77 5.50 1.64 -20.73
CA GLU A 77 6.31 2.75 -20.23
C GLU A 77 7.34 2.32 -19.18
N ASP A 78 7.40 1.03 -18.82
CA ASP A 78 8.41 0.51 -17.88
C ASP A 78 9.86 0.83 -18.33
N PRO A 79 10.25 0.68 -19.61
CA PRO A 79 11.58 1.09 -20.06
C PRO A 79 11.85 2.59 -19.86
N THR A 80 10.86 3.44 -20.16
CA THR A 80 10.95 4.89 -19.96
C THR A 80 11.13 5.21 -18.48
N ARG A 81 10.27 4.65 -17.62
CA ARG A 81 10.29 4.79 -16.16
C ARG A 81 11.65 4.37 -15.60
N MET A 82 12.11 3.18 -15.93
CA MET A 82 13.33 2.62 -15.37
C MET A 82 14.60 3.33 -15.85
N SER A 83 14.58 3.88 -17.07
CA SER A 83 15.69 4.69 -17.60
C SER A 83 15.89 6.01 -16.85
N ALA A 84 14.91 6.44 -16.05
CA ALA A 84 14.97 7.68 -15.27
C ALA A 84 15.82 7.56 -14.00
N TYR A 85 16.24 6.35 -13.60
CA TYR A 85 16.97 6.11 -12.36
C TYR A 85 18.41 5.64 -12.62
N PRO A 86 19.35 5.88 -11.68
CA PRO A 86 20.63 5.21 -11.70
C PRO A 86 20.44 3.69 -11.61
N ASN A 87 21.28 2.94 -12.33
CA ASN A 87 21.24 1.48 -12.29
C ASN A 87 21.82 0.94 -10.97
N LEU A 88 20.97 0.82 -9.95
CA LEU A 88 21.29 0.21 -8.66
C LEU A 88 20.62 -1.18 -8.56
N GLU A 89 21.03 -1.96 -7.56
CA GLU A 89 20.54 -3.34 -7.36
C GLU A 89 19.14 -3.39 -6.70
N TYR A 90 18.14 -2.71 -7.29
CA TYR A 90 16.77 -2.62 -6.75
C TYR A 90 16.11 -4.00 -6.59
N GLY A 91 16.27 -4.90 -7.57
CA GLY A 91 15.78 -6.27 -7.46
C GLY A 91 16.41 -7.05 -6.29
N ASN A 92 17.71 -6.85 -6.03
CA ASN A 92 18.37 -7.50 -4.89
C ASN A 92 17.91 -6.92 -3.55
N LEU A 93 17.53 -5.63 -3.51
CA LEU A 93 16.86 -5.06 -2.35
C LEU A 93 15.50 -5.71 -2.12
N TYR A 94 14.65 -5.82 -3.14
CA TYR A 94 13.37 -6.52 -3.03
C TYR A 94 13.54 -7.95 -2.49
N ASN A 95 14.50 -8.70 -3.03
CA ASN A 95 14.80 -10.07 -2.60
C ASN A 95 15.28 -10.11 -1.14
N ALA A 96 16.16 -9.19 -0.74
CA ALA A 96 16.63 -9.10 0.64
C ALA A 96 15.50 -8.78 1.62
N LEU A 97 14.57 -7.88 1.27
CA LEU A 97 13.39 -7.57 2.07
C LEU A 97 12.46 -8.80 2.19
N THR A 98 12.29 -9.55 1.10
CA THR A 98 11.52 -10.81 1.07
C THR A 98 12.11 -11.84 2.03
N MET A 99 13.42 -12.07 1.98
CA MET A 99 14.10 -12.99 2.89
C MET A 99 13.97 -12.56 4.36
N LEU A 100 13.99 -11.26 4.64
CA LEU A 100 13.80 -10.74 6.00
C LEU A 100 12.38 -10.94 6.53
N ILE A 101 11.37 -11.01 5.66
CA ILE A 101 9.98 -11.33 6.04
C ILE A 101 9.92 -12.75 6.61
N ASP A 102 10.58 -13.71 5.96
CA ASP A 102 10.56 -15.12 6.37
C ASP A 102 11.16 -15.35 7.76
N VAL A 103 12.17 -14.54 8.14
CA VAL A 103 12.83 -14.61 9.46
C VAL A 103 12.33 -13.54 10.44
N ALA A 104 11.31 -12.75 10.07
CA ALA A 104 10.75 -11.71 10.94
C ALA A 104 10.29 -12.24 12.32
N PRO A 105 9.70 -13.45 12.45
CA PRO A 105 9.34 -14.02 13.75
C PRO A 105 10.53 -14.32 14.67
N CYS A 106 11.74 -14.43 14.11
CA CYS A 106 12.96 -14.68 14.90
C CYS A 106 13.53 -13.41 15.55
N ILE A 107 13.00 -12.22 15.23
CA ILE A 107 13.44 -10.94 15.78
C ILE A 107 12.89 -10.79 17.21
N GLN A 108 13.78 -10.88 18.21
CA GLN A 108 13.40 -10.83 19.62
C GLN A 108 13.03 -9.43 20.13
N TYR A 109 13.72 -8.39 19.62
CA TYR A 109 13.59 -7.01 20.10
C TYR A 109 13.42 -6.06 18.92
N GLY A 110 12.47 -5.11 19.01
CA GLY A 110 12.30 -4.06 18.00
C GLY A 110 11.48 -4.44 16.76
N GLN A 111 10.66 -5.51 16.82
CA GLN A 111 9.87 -6.01 15.68
C GLN A 111 8.91 -4.95 15.09
N ILE A 112 8.34 -4.07 15.93
CA ILE A 112 7.47 -2.97 15.46
C ILE A 112 8.26 -1.98 14.60
N VAL A 113 9.45 -1.56 15.05
CA VAL A 113 10.29 -0.59 14.33
C VAL A 113 10.83 -1.19 13.03
N PHE A 114 11.22 -2.47 13.08
CA PHE A 114 11.55 -3.26 11.90
C PHE A 114 10.39 -3.28 10.89
N GLY A 115 9.19 -3.69 11.31
CA GLY A 115 8.05 -3.82 10.42
C GLY A 115 7.63 -2.49 9.79
N LYS A 116 7.69 -1.38 10.52
CA LYS A 116 7.45 -0.04 9.95
C LYS A 116 8.48 0.32 8.88
N ALA A 117 9.77 0.09 9.15
CA ALA A 117 10.82 0.37 8.18
C ALA A 117 10.70 -0.52 6.93
N LEU A 118 10.38 -1.81 7.12
CA LEU A 118 10.15 -2.78 6.05
C LEU A 118 8.99 -2.34 5.15
N LEU A 119 7.82 -2.03 5.72
CA LEU A 119 6.63 -1.61 4.96
C LEU A 119 6.90 -0.31 4.19
N GLN A 120 7.54 0.67 4.83
CA GLN A 120 7.94 1.91 4.16
C GLN A 120 8.88 1.63 2.98
N CYS A 121 9.86 0.73 3.14
CA CYS A 121 10.80 0.40 2.07
C CYS A 121 10.11 -0.33 0.91
N LEU A 122 9.18 -1.25 1.19
CA LEU A 122 8.35 -1.91 0.17
C LEU A 122 7.47 -0.92 -0.60
N SER A 123 6.96 0.12 0.06
CA SER A 123 6.25 1.22 -0.63
C SER A 123 7.21 2.08 -1.46
N CYS A 124 8.37 2.45 -0.92
CA CYS A 124 9.36 3.30 -1.62
C CYS A 124 9.98 2.64 -2.86
N ILE A 125 10.13 1.30 -2.86
CA ILE A 125 10.83 0.59 -3.92
C ILE A 125 9.97 0.35 -5.15
N LEU A 126 8.63 0.36 -5.02
CA LEU A 126 7.69 0.08 -6.10
C LEU A 126 8.03 0.78 -7.44
N PRO A 127 8.33 2.10 -7.49
CA PRO A 127 8.67 2.79 -8.73
C PRO A 127 9.94 2.31 -9.43
N PHE A 128 10.79 1.54 -8.74
CA PHE A 128 12.10 1.07 -9.21
C PHE A 128 12.08 -0.39 -9.66
N LEU A 129 10.96 -1.09 -9.48
CA LEU A 129 10.85 -2.51 -9.76
C LEU A 129 10.51 -2.79 -11.24
N ASP A 130 10.95 -3.95 -11.72
CA ASP A 130 10.51 -4.55 -12.97
C ASP A 130 9.10 -5.14 -12.84
N LYS A 131 8.46 -5.40 -13.99
CA LYS A 131 7.08 -5.93 -14.08
C LYS A 131 6.83 -7.13 -13.16
N ASP A 132 7.68 -8.15 -13.19
CA ASP A 132 7.47 -9.38 -12.40
C ASP A 132 7.50 -9.12 -10.89
N LEU A 133 8.36 -8.21 -10.44
CA LEU A 133 8.47 -7.85 -9.02
C LEU A 133 7.31 -6.95 -8.58
N ILE A 134 6.87 -6.03 -9.46
CA ILE A 134 5.65 -5.24 -9.25
C ILE A 134 4.45 -6.15 -9.09
N ASP A 135 4.30 -7.15 -9.98
CA ASP A 135 3.16 -8.04 -9.98
C ASP A 135 3.06 -8.90 -8.70
N ASN A 136 4.19 -9.21 -8.07
CA ASN A 136 4.24 -9.98 -6.82
C ASN A 136 4.13 -9.11 -5.56
N LEU A 137 4.33 -7.80 -5.65
CA LEU A 137 4.39 -6.89 -4.49
C LEU A 137 3.09 -6.86 -3.65
N PRO A 138 1.87 -6.87 -4.22
CA PRO A 138 0.64 -6.91 -3.43
C PRO A 138 0.57 -8.12 -2.50
N TYR A 139 0.87 -9.30 -3.05
CA TYR A 139 0.87 -10.53 -2.28
C TYR A 139 1.97 -10.50 -1.20
N LEU A 140 3.19 -10.08 -1.55
CA LEU A 140 4.30 -9.96 -0.60
C LEU A 140 3.96 -9.04 0.59
N VAL A 141 3.40 -7.85 0.31
CA VAL A 141 3.02 -6.92 1.39
C VAL A 141 1.89 -7.52 2.22
N SER A 142 0.91 -8.18 1.59
CA SER A 142 -0.17 -8.84 2.31
C SER A 142 0.34 -9.98 3.20
N SER A 143 1.37 -10.72 2.78
CA SER A 143 1.87 -11.86 3.54
C SER A 143 2.56 -11.46 4.84
N THR A 144 3.07 -10.23 4.92
CA THR A 144 3.67 -9.68 6.14
C THR A 144 2.71 -9.71 7.34
N ILE A 145 1.40 -9.68 7.12
CA ILE A 145 0.39 -9.74 8.18
C ILE A 145 0.43 -11.06 8.97
N SER A 146 0.99 -12.12 8.38
CA SER A 146 1.10 -13.42 9.03
C SER A 146 2.29 -13.54 9.98
N VAL A 147 3.29 -12.65 9.86
CA VAL A 147 4.57 -12.71 10.59
C VAL A 147 4.87 -11.47 11.42
N LEU A 148 4.26 -10.33 11.10
CA LEU A 148 4.37 -9.08 11.85
C LEU A 148 3.33 -9.01 12.98
N PRO A 149 3.61 -8.28 14.07
CA PRO A 149 2.70 -8.19 15.20
C PRO A 149 1.39 -7.47 14.84
N PRO A 150 0.25 -7.79 15.52
CA PRO A 150 -1.05 -7.15 15.29
C PRO A 150 -1.06 -5.62 15.33
N ALA A 151 -0.13 -5.03 16.08
CA ALA A 151 0.06 -3.58 16.16
C ALA A 151 0.41 -2.93 14.80
N LEU A 152 0.86 -3.71 13.82
CA LEU A 152 1.19 -3.25 12.45
C LEU A 152 0.11 -3.60 11.42
N HIS A 153 -0.98 -4.29 11.78
CA HIS A 153 -1.97 -4.70 10.79
C HIS A 153 -2.61 -3.51 10.06
N GLN A 154 -2.87 -2.40 10.76
CA GLN A 154 -3.35 -1.18 10.12
C GLN A 154 -2.29 -0.59 9.16
N ASP A 155 -1.01 -0.59 9.54
CA ASP A 155 0.08 -0.13 8.68
C ASP A 155 0.19 -0.99 7.39
N ILE A 156 -0.03 -2.30 7.49
CA ILE A 156 -0.02 -3.23 6.35
C ILE A 156 -1.19 -2.97 5.40
N VAL A 157 -2.40 -2.85 5.96
CA VAL A 157 -3.61 -2.55 5.16
C VAL A 157 -3.48 -1.18 4.51
N ASN A 158 -2.90 -0.21 5.21
CA ASN A 158 -2.58 1.10 4.65
C ASN A 158 -1.57 0.97 3.50
N ALA A 159 -0.46 0.25 3.69
CA ALA A 159 0.51 0.01 2.62
C ALA A 159 -0.17 -0.58 1.36
N LEU A 160 -1.00 -1.61 1.53
CA LEU A 160 -1.76 -2.22 0.45
C LEU A 160 -2.68 -1.22 -0.25
N CYS A 161 -3.60 -0.59 0.49
CA CYS A 161 -4.70 0.19 -0.10
C CYS A 161 -4.23 1.49 -0.75
N TYR A 162 -3.11 2.03 -0.29
CA TYR A 162 -2.72 3.40 -0.62
C TYR A 162 -1.44 3.49 -1.44
N TYR A 163 -0.48 2.60 -1.18
CA TYR A 163 0.84 2.67 -1.80
C TYR A 163 1.07 1.58 -2.85
N ILE A 164 0.38 0.45 -2.76
CA ILE A 164 0.68 -0.72 -3.59
C ILE A 164 -0.43 -1.02 -4.59
N LEU A 165 -1.64 -1.34 -4.13
CA LEU A 165 -2.75 -1.75 -4.99
C LEU A 165 -3.08 -0.72 -6.08
N PRO A 166 -3.17 0.59 -5.81
CA PRO A 166 -3.52 1.59 -6.82
C PRO A 166 -2.60 1.63 -8.05
N PHE A 167 -1.40 1.08 -7.94
CA PHE A 167 -0.36 1.12 -8.97
C PHE A 167 0.03 -0.25 -9.53
N THR A 168 -0.49 -1.33 -8.96
CA THR A 168 -0.14 -2.70 -9.34
C THR A 168 -1.29 -3.38 -10.06
N ILE A 169 -2.50 -3.39 -9.47
CA ILE A 169 -3.66 -4.10 -10.05
C ILE A 169 -4.35 -3.29 -11.17
N THR A 170 -4.07 -1.99 -11.25
CA THR A 170 -4.60 -1.08 -12.28
C THR A 170 -3.76 -1.06 -13.56
N ARG A 171 -2.62 -1.78 -13.57
CA ARG A 171 -1.72 -1.88 -14.71
C ARG A 171 -2.42 -2.58 -15.88
N ARG A 172 -2.53 -1.88 -17.02
CA ARG A 172 -3.22 -2.40 -18.21
C ARG A 172 -2.20 -2.98 -19.19
N SER A 173 -2.29 -4.27 -19.48
CA SER A 173 -1.52 -4.85 -20.59
C SER A 173 -2.26 -4.63 -21.91
N SER A 174 -1.53 -4.58 -23.03
CA SER A 174 -2.09 -4.41 -24.38
C SER A 174 -3.08 -5.51 -24.79
N ASP A 175 -2.98 -6.67 -24.15
CA ASP A 175 -3.65 -7.90 -24.58
C ASP A 175 -4.97 -8.15 -23.82
N GLU A 176 -5.50 -7.14 -23.12
CA GLU A 176 -6.69 -7.20 -22.25
C GLU A 176 -6.65 -8.27 -21.15
N GLN A 177 -5.53 -8.98 -21.00
CA GLN A 177 -5.34 -10.01 -19.99
C GLN A 177 -5.03 -9.37 -18.64
N GLU A 178 -5.74 -9.80 -17.59
CA GLU A 178 -5.52 -9.36 -16.21
C GLU A 178 -4.05 -9.63 -15.81
N CYS A 179 -3.36 -8.60 -15.30
CA CYS A 179 -2.00 -8.76 -14.79
C CYS A 179 -1.94 -9.72 -13.61
N GLN A 180 -0.76 -10.28 -13.32
CA GLN A 180 -0.61 -11.24 -12.23
C GLN A 180 -0.92 -10.62 -10.87
N ALA A 181 -0.63 -9.33 -10.66
CA ALA A 181 -1.10 -8.60 -9.48
C ALA A 181 -2.63 -8.68 -9.32
N CYS A 182 -3.37 -8.52 -10.42
CA CYS A 182 -4.83 -8.56 -10.45
C CYS A 182 -5.37 -9.97 -10.16
N GLN A 183 -4.67 -11.01 -10.59
CA GLN A 183 -5.00 -12.41 -10.26
C GLN A 183 -4.70 -12.76 -8.80
N SER A 184 -3.74 -12.08 -8.16
CA SER A 184 -3.37 -12.29 -6.76
C SER A 184 -4.39 -11.72 -5.74
N VAL A 185 -5.37 -10.93 -6.20
CA VAL A 185 -6.32 -10.19 -5.34
C VAL A 185 -7.07 -11.13 -4.39
N SER A 186 -7.55 -12.27 -4.87
CA SER A 186 -8.19 -13.29 -4.02
C SER A 186 -7.28 -13.73 -2.86
N SER A 187 -5.99 -13.94 -3.13
CA SER A 187 -4.99 -14.31 -2.11
C SER A 187 -4.71 -13.18 -1.13
N VAL A 188 -4.61 -11.94 -1.60
CA VAL A 188 -4.44 -10.74 -0.77
C VAL A 188 -5.62 -10.59 0.20
N ILE A 189 -6.86 -10.71 -0.30
CA ILE A 189 -8.08 -10.72 0.53
C ILE A 189 -7.97 -11.83 1.57
N MET A 190 -7.67 -13.06 1.14
CA MET A 190 -7.57 -14.20 2.05
C MET A 190 -6.57 -13.97 3.18
N MET A 191 -5.38 -13.41 2.89
CA MET A 191 -4.38 -13.10 3.92
C MET A 191 -4.91 -12.13 4.97
N VAL A 192 -5.50 -11.00 4.53
CA VAL A 192 -6.04 -10.01 5.48
C VAL A 192 -7.21 -10.57 6.29
N LEU A 193 -8.12 -11.32 5.65
CA LEU A 193 -9.26 -11.94 6.33
C LEU A 193 -8.87 -13.07 7.30
N GLN A 194 -7.74 -13.73 7.04
CA GLN A 194 -7.22 -14.82 7.87
C GLN A 194 -6.56 -14.32 9.16
N TYR A 195 -5.78 -13.24 9.07
CA TYR A 195 -4.89 -12.82 10.17
C TYR A 195 -5.36 -11.54 10.87
N SER A 196 -6.12 -10.67 10.21
CA SER A 196 -6.74 -9.53 10.88
C SER A 196 -8.06 -9.93 11.53
N ASN A 197 -8.19 -9.66 12.83
CA ASN A 197 -9.46 -9.78 13.55
C ASN A 197 -10.28 -8.48 13.56
N ASN A 198 -9.74 -7.38 13.01
CA ASN A 198 -10.42 -6.09 12.95
C ASN A 198 -11.28 -6.01 11.67
N PRO A 199 -12.63 -5.91 11.78
CA PRO A 199 -13.51 -5.74 10.63
C PRO A 199 -13.22 -4.46 9.82
N ALA A 200 -12.73 -3.39 10.44
CA ALA A 200 -12.38 -2.15 9.73
C ALA A 200 -11.29 -2.39 8.68
N HIS A 201 -10.27 -3.20 9.01
CA HIS A 201 -9.24 -3.60 8.05
C HIS A 201 -9.81 -4.36 6.84
N HIS A 202 -10.81 -5.23 7.09
CA HIS A 202 -11.44 -6.03 6.04
C HIS A 202 -12.23 -5.16 5.07
N CYS A 203 -13.01 -4.21 5.60
CA CYS A 203 -13.79 -3.27 4.81
C CYS A 203 -12.90 -2.29 4.05
N GLN A 204 -11.88 -1.72 4.70
CA GLN A 204 -10.93 -0.82 4.05
C GLN A 204 -10.28 -1.47 2.82
N LEU A 205 -9.80 -2.71 2.95
CA LEU A 205 -9.23 -3.44 1.82
C LEU A 205 -10.26 -3.66 0.71
N LEU A 206 -11.47 -4.12 1.06
CA LEU A 206 -12.48 -4.46 0.07
C LEU A 206 -13.01 -3.23 -0.66
N GLU A 207 -13.28 -2.15 0.05
CA GLU A 207 -13.70 -0.87 -0.54
C GLU A 207 -12.60 -0.29 -1.43
N CYS A 208 -11.33 -0.35 -1.01
CA CYS A 208 -10.21 0.00 -1.88
C CYS A 208 -10.24 -0.83 -3.18
N LEU A 209 -10.32 -2.16 -3.08
CA LEU A 209 -10.36 -3.02 -4.27
C LEU A 209 -11.54 -2.71 -5.20
N MET A 210 -12.73 -2.43 -4.65
CA MET A 210 -13.93 -2.11 -5.43
C MET A 210 -13.76 -0.83 -6.27
N THR A 211 -12.87 0.08 -5.88
CA THR A 211 -12.54 1.29 -6.67
C THR A 211 -11.49 1.05 -7.75
N LEU A 212 -10.68 -0.01 -7.62
CA LEU A 212 -9.52 -0.26 -8.47
C LEU A 212 -9.74 -1.38 -9.49
N LYS A 213 -10.56 -2.38 -9.17
CA LYS A 213 -10.79 -3.58 -9.99
C LYS A 213 -12.28 -3.80 -10.23
N HIS A 214 -12.64 -4.13 -11.46
CA HIS A 214 -13.99 -4.59 -11.78
C HIS A 214 -14.21 -6.03 -11.29
N ASN A 215 -15.44 -6.35 -10.88
CA ASN A 215 -15.83 -7.70 -10.48
C ASN A 215 -15.10 -8.28 -9.25
N VAL A 216 -14.73 -7.45 -8.26
CA VAL A 216 -14.15 -7.90 -6.98
C VAL A 216 -15.04 -8.94 -6.25
N VAL A 217 -16.33 -8.97 -6.56
CA VAL A 217 -17.24 -10.03 -6.11
C VAL A 217 -16.73 -11.43 -6.46
N LYS A 218 -16.06 -11.62 -7.61
CA LYS A 218 -15.48 -12.91 -8.01
C LYS A 218 -14.35 -13.29 -7.08
N ASP A 219 -13.49 -12.35 -6.70
CA ASP A 219 -12.39 -12.59 -5.76
C ASP A 219 -12.92 -12.98 -4.39
N ILE A 220 -13.94 -12.29 -3.90
CA ILE A 220 -14.61 -12.63 -2.63
C ILE A 220 -15.24 -14.03 -2.71
N LEU A 221 -15.91 -14.37 -3.82
CA LEU A 221 -16.46 -15.71 -4.04
C LEU A 221 -15.37 -16.79 -4.07
N CYS A 222 -14.20 -16.49 -4.66
CA CYS A 222 -13.04 -17.39 -4.61
C CYS A 222 -12.59 -17.63 -3.16
N VAL A 223 -12.52 -16.60 -2.32
CA VAL A 223 -12.18 -16.77 -0.90
C VAL A 223 -13.26 -17.54 -0.14
N VAL A 224 -14.54 -17.35 -0.45
CA VAL A 224 -15.62 -18.16 0.12
C VAL A 224 -15.48 -19.64 -0.26
N ALA A 225 -15.15 -19.93 -1.52
CA ALA A 225 -15.04 -21.30 -2.02
C ALA A 225 -13.78 -22.03 -1.50
N TYR A 226 -12.62 -21.36 -1.54
CA TYR A 226 -11.31 -21.99 -1.33
C TYR A 226 -10.59 -21.55 -0.06
N GLY A 227 -11.08 -20.53 0.63
CA GLY A 227 -10.49 -20.03 1.87
C GLY A 227 -10.62 -21.01 3.04
N THR A 228 -9.76 -20.80 4.02
CA THR A 228 -9.83 -21.41 5.35
C THR A 228 -11.16 -21.11 6.06
N ALA A 229 -11.46 -21.82 7.14
CA ALA A 229 -12.70 -21.57 7.90
C ALA A 229 -12.84 -20.10 8.39
N VAL A 230 -11.74 -19.49 8.82
CA VAL A 230 -11.70 -18.10 9.31
C VAL A 230 -11.94 -17.13 8.16
N SER A 231 -11.12 -17.21 7.11
CA SER A 231 -11.22 -16.30 5.95
C SER A 231 -12.57 -16.43 5.23
N ARG A 232 -13.10 -17.65 5.08
CA ARG A 232 -14.42 -17.93 4.50
C ARG A 232 -15.54 -17.27 5.26
N THR A 233 -15.50 -17.33 6.60
CA THR A 233 -16.54 -16.73 7.44
C THR A 233 -16.54 -15.21 7.30
N SER A 234 -15.37 -14.57 7.30
CA SER A 234 -15.25 -13.13 7.08
C SER A 234 -15.66 -12.74 5.66
N ALA A 235 -15.24 -13.50 4.64
CA ALA A 235 -15.58 -13.24 3.24
C ALA A 235 -17.09 -13.35 2.98
N ALA A 236 -17.77 -14.35 3.56
CA ALA A 236 -19.22 -14.50 3.43
C ALA A 236 -19.97 -13.31 4.06
N LYS A 237 -19.51 -12.82 5.23
CA LYS A 237 -20.09 -11.63 5.86
C LYS A 237 -19.96 -10.38 4.97
N LEU A 238 -18.76 -10.16 4.41
CA LEU A 238 -18.52 -9.03 3.51
C LEU A 238 -19.30 -9.15 2.20
N LEU A 239 -19.40 -10.37 1.64
CA LEU A 239 -20.18 -10.63 0.44
C LEU A 239 -21.64 -10.22 0.64
N PHE A 240 -22.28 -10.68 1.72
CA PHE A 240 -23.67 -10.31 1.99
C PHE A 240 -23.83 -8.84 2.36
N TYR A 241 -22.81 -8.23 2.95
CA TYR A 241 -22.82 -6.81 3.30
C TYR A 241 -22.83 -5.92 2.05
N TYR A 242 -21.83 -6.06 1.17
CA TYR A 242 -21.68 -5.24 -0.05
C TYR A 242 -22.53 -5.70 -1.23
N TRP A 243 -22.91 -6.98 -1.30
CA TRP A 243 -23.80 -7.53 -2.33
C TRP A 243 -25.09 -8.13 -1.73
N PRO A 244 -26.02 -7.28 -1.25
CA PRO A 244 -27.28 -7.69 -0.61
C PRO A 244 -28.14 -8.66 -1.41
N ALA A 245 -28.04 -8.65 -2.75
CA ALA A 245 -28.81 -9.54 -3.61
C ALA A 245 -28.57 -11.04 -3.34
N PHE A 246 -27.42 -11.41 -2.78
CA PHE A 246 -27.14 -12.80 -2.39
C PHE A 246 -27.89 -13.23 -1.13
N ASN A 247 -28.35 -12.30 -0.28
CA ASN A 247 -29.22 -12.61 0.85
C ASN A 247 -29.95 -11.37 1.40
N ALA A 248 -31.24 -11.22 1.07
CA ALA A 248 -32.05 -10.10 1.54
C ALA A 248 -32.48 -10.18 3.02
N ASN A 249 -32.44 -11.39 3.62
CA ASN A 249 -33.04 -11.67 4.93
C ASN A 249 -32.03 -11.82 6.08
N LEU A 250 -30.73 -11.80 5.79
CA LEU A 250 -29.69 -11.96 6.78
C LEU A 250 -29.08 -10.61 7.15
N PHE A 251 -29.05 -10.36 8.46
CA PHE A 251 -28.41 -9.25 9.19
C PHE A 251 -29.26 -8.02 9.48
N ASP A 252 -29.44 -7.76 10.78
CA ASP A 252 -29.68 -6.43 11.32
C ASP A 252 -28.39 -5.60 11.13
N ARG A 253 -28.20 -5.11 9.88
CA ARG A 253 -26.95 -4.48 9.39
C ARG A 253 -26.46 -3.34 10.27
N LYS A 254 -27.34 -2.72 11.08
CA LYS A 254 -27.02 -1.66 12.04
C LYS A 254 -25.95 -2.07 13.05
N VAL A 255 -25.97 -3.31 13.55
CA VAL A 255 -25.03 -3.80 14.58
C VAL A 255 -23.65 -4.10 13.99
N LEU A 256 -23.60 -4.60 12.75
CA LEU A 256 -22.34 -4.92 12.07
C LEU A 256 -21.59 -3.63 11.67
N LEU A 257 -22.34 -2.63 11.18
CA LEU A 257 -21.85 -1.30 10.78
C LEU A 257 -21.33 -0.44 11.93
N SER A 258 -22.02 -0.41 13.06
CA SER A 258 -21.56 0.33 14.25
C SER A 258 -20.21 -0.16 14.77
N LYS A 259 -19.85 -1.43 14.53
CA LYS A 259 -18.52 -1.97 14.87
C LYS A 259 -17.47 -1.67 13.79
N LEU A 260 -17.89 -1.39 12.56
CA LEU A 260 -17.02 -1.16 11.41
C LEU A 260 -16.49 0.28 11.35
N THR A 261 -17.35 1.26 11.65
CA THR A 261 -17.00 2.70 11.55
C THR A 261 -16.21 3.22 12.74
N ASN A 262 -16.35 2.61 13.92
CA ASN A 262 -15.75 3.14 15.15
C ASN A 262 -14.24 2.86 15.28
N ASP A 263 -13.71 1.88 14.54
CA ASP A 263 -12.31 1.46 14.63
C ASP A 263 -11.46 1.96 13.43
N LEU A 264 -12.06 2.70 12.50
CA LEU A 264 -11.36 3.23 11.33
C LEU A 264 -10.72 4.57 11.70
N VAL A 265 -9.39 4.59 11.76
CA VAL A 265 -8.62 5.81 12.07
C VAL A 265 -8.35 6.55 10.76
N PRO A 266 -8.89 7.76 10.55
CA PRO A 266 -8.62 8.53 9.35
C PRO A 266 -7.14 8.89 9.23
N PHE A 267 -6.67 9.08 8.00
CA PHE A 267 -5.34 9.67 7.79
C PHE A 267 -5.34 11.10 8.31
N THR A 268 -4.24 11.49 8.93
CA THR A 268 -3.98 12.89 9.22
C THR A 268 -3.16 13.51 8.10
N CYS A 269 -3.26 14.82 7.94
CA CYS A 269 -2.46 15.59 7.00
C CYS A 269 -0.96 15.35 7.26
N GLN A 270 -0.24 14.93 6.22
CA GLN A 270 1.19 14.58 6.30
C GLN A 270 2.12 15.75 5.98
N ARG A 271 1.59 16.91 5.59
CA ARG A 271 2.41 18.10 5.36
C ARG A 271 3.07 18.52 6.67
N GLU A 272 4.40 18.59 6.68
CA GLU A 272 5.21 18.87 7.88
C GLU A 272 4.79 20.19 8.56
N HIS A 273 4.45 21.20 7.76
CA HIS A 273 4.03 22.53 8.21
C HIS A 273 2.50 22.75 8.10
N CYS A 274 1.70 21.71 8.34
CA CYS A 274 0.24 21.86 8.40
C CYS A 274 -0.17 22.76 9.60
N PRO A 275 -0.95 23.84 9.40
CA PRO A 275 -1.42 24.70 10.49
C PRO A 275 -2.21 23.94 11.58
N ASN A 276 -2.85 22.85 11.17
CA ASN A 276 -3.70 22.00 11.99
C ASN A 276 -3.07 20.60 12.22
N SER A 277 -1.73 20.53 12.26
CA SER A 277 -0.97 19.28 12.39
C SER A 277 -1.45 18.41 13.55
N GLY A 278 -1.59 17.11 13.31
CA GLY A 278 -2.08 16.12 14.27
C GLY A 278 -3.61 16.01 14.38
N ASN A 279 -4.37 17.06 14.00
CA ASN A 279 -5.83 17.08 14.09
C ASN A 279 -6.53 17.17 12.73
N ALA A 280 -5.83 17.62 11.69
CA ALA A 280 -6.39 17.75 10.36
C ALA A 280 -6.53 16.38 9.68
N GLU A 281 -7.76 15.92 9.52
CA GLU A 281 -8.07 14.76 8.68
C GLU A 281 -7.66 15.03 7.23
N ALA A 282 -6.97 14.07 6.64
CA ALA A 282 -6.65 14.11 5.22
C ALA A 282 -7.91 13.78 4.43
N ALA A 283 -8.14 14.54 3.35
CA ALA A 283 -9.24 14.32 2.42
C ALA A 283 -8.76 14.16 0.97
N LYS A 284 -7.51 14.56 0.70
CA LYS A 284 -6.89 14.58 -0.62
C LYS A 284 -5.62 13.75 -0.64
N VAL A 285 -5.34 13.14 -1.79
CA VAL A 285 -4.14 12.35 -2.03
C VAL A 285 -3.39 12.89 -3.26
N CYS A 286 -2.08 13.04 -3.14
CA CYS A 286 -1.20 13.46 -4.23
C CYS A 286 -0.18 12.36 -4.53
N TYR A 287 -0.11 11.93 -5.79
CA TYR A 287 0.81 10.87 -6.23
C TYR A 287 2.10 11.42 -6.84
N ASP A 288 2.20 12.74 -7.02
CA ASP A 288 3.40 13.39 -7.54
C ASP A 288 4.52 13.31 -6.51
N HIS A 289 5.66 12.75 -6.93
CA HIS A 289 6.80 12.53 -6.04
C HIS A 289 7.48 13.83 -5.67
N SER A 290 7.54 14.82 -6.57
CA SER A 290 8.19 16.10 -6.32
C SER A 290 7.47 16.84 -5.20
N ILE A 291 6.13 16.80 -5.21
CA ILE A 291 5.27 17.42 -4.19
C ILE A 291 5.36 16.64 -2.88
N SER A 292 5.26 15.32 -2.93
CA SER A 292 5.42 14.49 -1.73
C SER A 292 6.74 14.78 -1.03
N ILE A 293 7.83 14.84 -1.78
CA ILE A 293 9.16 15.09 -1.24
C ILE A 293 9.35 16.55 -0.79
N ALA A 294 8.73 17.52 -1.46
CA ALA A 294 8.82 18.94 -1.08
C ALA A 294 8.10 19.25 0.24
N TYR A 295 6.95 18.62 0.49
CA TYR A 295 6.09 18.93 1.64
C TYR A 295 6.09 17.85 2.74
N ALA A 296 6.63 16.66 2.48
CA ALA A 296 6.84 15.57 3.44
C ALA A 296 8.07 14.71 3.07
N PRO A 297 9.30 15.17 3.34
CA PRO A 297 10.54 14.59 2.80
C PRO A 297 10.81 13.14 3.23
N ASP A 298 10.22 12.68 4.33
CA ASP A 298 10.38 11.33 4.87
C ASP A 298 9.26 10.35 4.46
N CYS A 299 8.22 10.84 3.78
CA CYS A 299 7.08 10.02 3.36
C CYS A 299 7.21 9.66 1.86
N PRO A 300 7.12 8.37 1.49
CA PRO A 300 6.95 8.03 0.08
C PRO A 300 5.63 8.56 -0.45
N PRO A 301 5.53 8.85 -1.76
CA PRO A 301 4.24 9.09 -2.38
C PRO A 301 3.35 7.83 -2.24
N PRO A 302 2.03 7.97 -2.12
CA PRO A 302 1.27 9.23 -2.07
C PRO A 302 1.45 10.10 -0.80
N LEU A 303 1.35 11.41 -1.00
CA LEU A 303 1.18 12.41 0.05
C LEU A 303 -0.30 12.64 0.39
N TYR A 304 -0.65 12.49 1.66
CA TYR A 304 -1.99 12.72 2.19
C TYR A 304 -2.15 14.12 2.79
N LEU A 305 -3.19 14.83 2.35
CA LEU A 305 -3.39 16.24 2.66
C LEU A 305 -4.82 16.51 3.12
N CYS A 306 -4.96 17.38 4.12
CA CYS A 306 -6.26 18.01 4.39
C CYS A 306 -6.65 18.94 3.24
N ILE A 307 -7.93 19.28 3.15
CA ILE A 307 -8.48 20.14 2.08
C ILE A 307 -7.73 21.48 2.00
N GLU A 308 -7.41 22.08 3.16
CA GLU A 308 -6.71 23.37 3.23
C GLU A 308 -5.31 23.29 2.61
N CYS A 309 -4.50 22.30 3.03
CA CYS A 309 -3.14 22.12 2.51
C CYS A 309 -3.15 21.74 1.03
N ALA A 310 -4.09 20.90 0.58
CA ALA A 310 -4.24 20.58 -0.83
C ALA A 310 -4.56 21.82 -1.67
N ASN A 311 -5.47 22.68 -1.20
CA ASN A 311 -5.83 23.92 -1.90
C ASN A 311 -4.69 24.96 -1.92
N GLU A 312 -3.83 24.96 -0.91
CA GLU A 312 -2.63 25.83 -0.87
C GLU A 312 -1.60 25.36 -1.89
N ILE A 313 -1.27 24.06 -1.88
CA ILE A 313 -0.32 23.47 -2.84
C ILE A 313 -0.87 23.61 -4.27
N HIS A 314 -2.16 23.39 -4.50
CA HIS A 314 -2.77 23.59 -5.81
C HIS A 314 -2.66 25.03 -6.33
N ARG A 315 -2.72 26.03 -5.44
CA ARG A 315 -2.51 27.44 -5.81
C ARG A 315 -1.06 27.72 -6.24
N GLU A 316 -0.09 27.06 -5.63
CA GLU A 316 1.32 27.15 -5.99
C GLU A 316 1.66 26.34 -7.26
N HIS A 317 0.92 25.25 -7.49
CA HIS A 317 1.16 24.27 -8.54
C HIS A 317 -0.13 23.92 -9.30
N GLY A 318 -0.64 24.87 -10.09
CA GLY A 318 -1.97 24.78 -10.72
C GLY A 318 -2.19 23.64 -11.74
N SER A 319 -1.15 22.91 -12.14
CA SER A 319 -1.26 21.74 -13.03
C SER A 319 -1.45 20.40 -12.30
N LEU A 320 -1.39 20.40 -10.96
CA LEU A 320 -1.51 19.17 -10.18
C LEU A 320 -2.97 18.77 -9.94
N GLU A 321 -3.25 17.50 -10.18
CA GLU A 321 -4.50 16.87 -9.78
C GLU A 321 -4.33 16.14 -8.45
N PHE A 322 -5.30 16.35 -7.55
CA PHE A 322 -5.40 15.65 -6.28
C PHE A 322 -6.56 14.66 -6.32
N GLY A 323 -6.30 13.41 -5.96
CA GLY A 323 -7.35 12.42 -5.78
C GLY A 323 -8.12 12.64 -4.48
N ASP A 324 -9.32 12.11 -4.41
CA ASP A 324 -10.10 12.02 -3.16
C ASP A 324 -9.68 10.78 -2.37
N ILE A 325 -9.61 10.91 -1.04
CA ILE A 325 -9.45 9.77 -0.15
C ILE A 325 -10.80 9.08 0.01
N LEU A 326 -10.81 7.75 -0.08
CA LEU A 326 -12.01 6.97 0.19
C LEU A 326 -12.36 7.06 1.67
N HIS A 327 -13.56 7.56 1.93
CA HIS A 327 -14.17 7.52 3.24
C HIS A 327 -15.04 6.27 3.33
N PRO A 328 -15.23 5.69 4.53
CA PRO A 328 -16.08 4.52 4.71
C PRO A 328 -17.47 4.75 4.12
N MET A 329 -18.02 3.74 3.45
CA MET A 329 -19.34 3.85 2.83
C MET A 329 -20.40 4.26 3.86
N GLN A 330 -21.08 5.37 3.60
CA GLN A 330 -22.15 5.86 4.47
C GLN A 330 -23.37 4.93 4.44
N GLN A 331 -24.12 4.91 5.54
CA GLN A 331 -25.33 4.12 5.61
C GLN A 331 -26.39 4.67 4.65
N VAL A 332 -26.73 3.89 3.63
CA VAL A 332 -27.87 4.15 2.75
C VAL A 332 -29.02 3.21 3.13
N SER A 333 -30.25 3.72 3.11
CA SER A 333 -31.42 2.87 3.36
C SER A 333 -31.52 1.79 2.29
N MET A 334 -31.70 0.54 2.75
CA MET A 334 -31.95 -0.63 1.91
C MET A 334 -33.40 -0.73 1.44
N VAL A 335 -34.23 0.25 1.82
CA VAL A 335 -35.60 0.39 1.36
C VAL A 335 -35.75 1.74 0.69
N CYS A 336 -36.38 1.76 -0.49
CA CYS A 336 -36.67 2.97 -1.21
C CYS A 336 -37.42 3.96 -0.31
N GLU A 337 -36.74 5.06 0.05
CA GLU A 337 -37.32 6.11 0.90
C GLU A 337 -38.30 7.01 0.13
N ASN A 338 -38.34 6.88 -1.20
CA ASN A 338 -39.26 7.60 -2.04
C ASN A 338 -40.70 7.13 -1.78
N LYS A 339 -41.48 7.98 -1.11
CA LYS A 339 -42.90 7.73 -0.80
C LYS A 339 -43.77 7.52 -2.04
N ASN A 340 -43.34 7.98 -3.21
CA ASN A 340 -44.03 7.81 -4.48
C ASN A 340 -43.56 6.57 -5.27
N CYS A 341 -42.69 5.75 -4.71
CA CYS A 341 -42.21 4.53 -5.36
C CYS A 341 -43.38 3.55 -5.58
N ARG A 342 -43.63 3.23 -6.85
CA ARG A 342 -44.66 2.28 -7.29
C ARG A 342 -44.15 0.84 -7.44
N SER A 343 -42.87 0.60 -7.13
CA SER A 343 -42.29 -0.74 -7.21
C SER A 343 -42.90 -1.65 -6.14
N ASN A 344 -43.23 -2.87 -6.52
CA ASN A 344 -43.61 -3.93 -5.58
C ASN A 344 -42.42 -4.40 -4.75
N GLU A 345 -41.21 -4.29 -5.31
CA GLU A 345 -39.96 -4.55 -4.63
C GLU A 345 -39.35 -3.23 -4.17
N LYS A 346 -39.47 -2.94 -2.86
CA LYS A 346 -38.98 -1.70 -2.27
C LYS A 346 -37.50 -1.77 -1.89
N ALA A 347 -36.78 -2.83 -2.23
CA ALA A 347 -35.35 -2.91 -1.98
C ALA A 347 -34.64 -1.75 -2.70
N ALA A 348 -33.84 -1.00 -1.95
CA ALA A 348 -32.95 0.01 -2.49
C ALA A 348 -31.52 -0.52 -2.44
N PHE A 349 -30.80 -0.36 -3.55
CA PHE A 349 -29.41 -0.73 -3.69
C PHE A 349 -28.61 0.57 -3.82
N SER A 350 -27.65 0.77 -2.94
CA SER A 350 -26.62 1.79 -3.15
C SER A 350 -25.72 1.29 -4.28
N ILE A 351 -25.67 2.00 -5.40
CA ILE A 351 -24.76 1.71 -6.52
C ILE A 351 -23.49 2.51 -6.30
#